data_AF-A0A0D0Q3K0-F1
#
_entry.id   AF-A0A0D0Q3K0-F1
#
_cell.length_a   1.000
_cell.length_b   1.000
_cell.length_c   1.000
_cell.angle_alpha   90.00
_cell.angle_beta   90.00
_cell.angle_gamma   90.00
#
_symmetry.space_group_name_H-M   'P 1'
#
loop_
_entity.id
_entity.type
_entity.pdbx_description
1 polymer ?
#
loop_
_entity_poly.entity_id
_entity_poly.type
_entity_poly.pdbx_seq_one_letter_code
_entity_poly.pdbx_strand_id
1 'polypeptide(L)'
;MFTDDGITLDYRRGRESSFGDELAKVFLMLASIFAEMELKRIKARVAGAHRHLRKTDRWAGGQPPYGYRIVDRPGGGRTLEPDHVTSEAVRYMGELLLQGQSQWMIATALEAAGFDTPATHVFKHQGETYSSKRKTPPSNHWNASSVGKILRSPATMGFKLIGRSVKARKLARDTKGLPIRMAKPLFTDEEWAAIQAVMDERSVTRERSNGAAPWLGVVHCDRCGDRFYRQEDHASNGRVYEYCRCVRKTGKPACKGQSVKAQRVTAAVAALVERLAGMAMTVRRFIPGEDHTEQLNHVAQVMKDLREEKRRGLFDYPGGDEEYSEALEVLVDERRRLAALPQRPSAWVDVETGQTFADAWTRAGQEHRRQLLIGLKARLYMAPTVDGWRLPTSIEQQLK
;
A
#
# COMPACT_ATOMS: atom_id res chain seq x y z
N MET A 1 50.70 6.85 10.28
CA MET A 1 52.14 6.64 10.54
C MET A 1 52.23 5.66 11.70
N PHE A 2 52.11 4.36 11.43
CA PHE A 2 52.24 3.27 12.41
C PHE A 2 52.54 1.97 11.64
N THR A 3 53.64 1.97 10.88
CA THR A 3 53.96 0.82 10.00
C THR A 3 55.43 0.42 10.03
N ASP A 4 56.20 0.72 11.10
CA ASP A 4 57.61 0.32 11.06
C ASP A 4 58.35 0.08 12.40
N ASP A 5 57.67 -0.38 13.46
CA ASP A 5 58.35 -0.69 14.74
C ASP A 5 58.49 -2.19 15.07
N GLY A 6 58.34 -3.10 14.09
CA GLY A 6 58.65 -4.53 14.31
C GLY A 6 57.85 -5.24 15.41
N ILE A 7 56.77 -4.64 15.91
CA ILE A 7 55.94 -5.20 16.99
C ILE A 7 55.14 -6.37 16.41
N THR A 8 55.56 -7.60 16.73
CA THR A 8 54.85 -8.82 16.36
C THR A 8 53.94 -9.23 17.52
N LEU A 9 52.62 -9.17 17.29
CA LEU A 9 51.62 -9.53 18.29
C LEU A 9 51.27 -11.03 18.16
N ASP A 10 52.00 -11.88 18.89
CA ASP A 10 51.68 -13.31 19.00
C ASP A 10 51.18 -13.65 20.42
N TYR A 11 49.88 -13.96 20.52
CA TYR A 11 49.23 -14.34 21.78
C TYR A 11 49.10 -15.86 21.95
N ARG A 12 49.66 -16.67 21.04
CA ARG A 12 49.57 -18.14 21.10
C ARG A 12 50.78 -18.71 21.86
N ARG A 13 50.63 -18.75 23.19
CA ARG A 13 51.40 -19.52 24.20
C ARG A 13 52.84 -19.05 24.53
N GLY A 14 53.07 -18.80 25.83
CA GLY A 14 54.21 -19.39 26.57
C GLY A 14 55.55 -18.65 26.63
N ARG A 15 55.61 -17.32 26.51
CA ARG A 15 56.85 -16.54 26.72
C ARG A 15 56.73 -15.64 27.96
N GLU A 16 57.80 -15.53 28.76
CA GLU A 16 57.85 -14.61 29.90
C GLU A 16 57.63 -13.16 29.43
N SER A 17 56.79 -12.40 30.15
CA SER A 17 56.37 -11.05 29.75
C SER A 17 57.57 -10.09 29.75
N SER A 18 57.98 -9.63 28.56
CA SER A 18 58.96 -8.56 28.43
C SER A 18 58.33 -7.21 28.75
N PHE A 19 59.11 -6.25 29.24
CA PHE A 19 58.68 -4.85 29.38
C PHE A 19 58.12 -4.28 28.06
N GLY A 20 58.68 -4.71 26.91
CA GLY A 20 58.16 -4.34 25.59
C GLY A 20 56.75 -4.87 25.32
N ASP A 21 56.39 -6.06 25.84
CA ASP A 21 55.05 -6.63 25.67
C ASP A 21 54.02 -5.87 26.52
N GLU A 22 54.39 -5.43 27.72
CA GLU A 22 53.53 -4.61 28.57
C GLU A 22 53.30 -3.22 27.97
N LEU A 23 54.33 -2.59 27.39
CA LEU A 23 54.18 -1.35 26.63
C LEU A 23 53.26 -1.53 25.41
N ALA A 24 53.43 -2.61 24.65
CA ALA A 24 52.56 -2.92 23.51
C ALA A 24 51.08 -3.09 23.95
N LYS A 25 50.82 -3.76 25.08
CA LYS A 25 49.47 -3.86 25.66
C LYS A 25 48.89 -2.49 26.02
N VAL A 26 49.68 -1.61 26.65
CA VAL A 26 49.25 -0.25 26.98
C VAL A 26 48.93 0.56 25.73
N PHE A 27 49.77 0.50 24.69
CA PHE A 27 49.51 1.16 23.42
C PHE A 27 48.24 0.64 22.73
N LEU A 28 48.00 -0.68 22.76
CA LEU A 28 46.76 -1.26 22.25
C LEU A 28 45.53 -0.81 23.05
N MET A 29 45.63 -0.72 24.38
CA MET A 29 44.56 -0.17 25.21
C MET A 29 44.29 1.30 24.87
N LEU A 30 45.34 2.12 24.74
CA LEU A 30 45.21 3.53 24.33
C LEU A 30 44.58 3.66 22.94
N ALA A 31 45.06 2.91 21.95
CA ALA A 31 44.50 2.88 20.60
C ALA A 31 43.02 2.45 20.61
N SER A 32 42.67 1.47 21.43
CA SER A 32 41.28 1.02 21.61
C SER A 32 40.41 2.11 22.22
N ILE A 33 40.91 2.84 23.23
CA ILE A 33 40.20 3.97 23.84
C ILE A 33 39.96 5.08 22.81
N PHE A 34 40.98 5.44 22.01
CA PHE A 34 40.82 6.45 20.95
C PHE A 34 39.83 6.00 19.87
N ALA A 35 39.88 4.73 19.46
CA ALA A 35 38.92 4.16 18.53
C ALA A 35 37.49 4.21 19.08
N GLU A 36 37.29 3.89 20.35
CA GLU A 36 35.99 4.02 21.03
C GLU A 36 35.50 5.47 21.11
N MET A 37 36.38 6.41 21.44
CA MET A 37 36.05 7.83 21.50
C MET A 37 35.61 8.36 20.13
N GLU A 38 36.32 7.98 19.07
CA GLU A 38 35.97 8.39 17.71
C GLU A 38 34.65 7.74 17.26
N LEU A 39 34.43 6.46 17.56
CA LEU A 39 33.16 5.80 17.31
C LEU A 39 32.00 6.50 18.03
N LYS A 40 32.18 6.92 19.29
CA LYS A 40 31.19 7.69 20.05
C LYS A 40 30.90 9.04 19.41
N ARG A 41 31.93 9.77 18.96
CA ARG A 41 31.78 11.04 18.22
C ARG A 41 31.01 10.87 16.92
N ILE A 42 31.36 9.87 16.11
CA ILE A 42 30.68 9.56 14.84
C ILE A 42 29.21 9.22 15.12
N LYS A 43 28.93 8.35 16.10
CA LYS A 43 27.55 8.00 16.50
C LYS A 43 26.75 9.23 16.90
N ALA A 44 27.32 10.11 17.72
CA ALA A 44 26.66 11.33 18.16
C ALA A 44 26.35 12.27 16.99
N ARG A 45 27.32 12.47 16.09
CA ARG A 45 27.16 13.31 14.88
C ARG A 45 26.07 12.77 13.96
N VAL A 46 26.10 11.47 13.66
CA VAL A 46 25.09 10.80 12.80
C VAL A 46 23.71 10.87 13.44
N ALA A 47 23.60 10.62 14.75
CA ALA A 47 22.34 10.73 15.48
C ALA A 47 21.80 12.17 15.48
N GLY A 48 22.68 13.16 15.62
CA GLY A 48 22.36 14.59 15.53
C GLY A 48 21.83 14.97 14.15
N ALA A 49 22.54 14.57 13.09
CA ALA A 49 22.13 14.79 11.70
C ALA A 49 20.75 14.18 11.41
N HIS A 50 20.53 12.91 11.78
CA HIS A 50 19.20 12.29 11.62
C HIS A 50 18.12 12.99 12.46
N ARG A 51 18.43 13.51 13.65
CA ARG A 51 17.47 14.22 14.50
C ARG A 51 17.03 15.53 13.85
N HIS A 52 17.96 16.26 13.24
CA HIS A 52 17.66 17.46 12.47
C HIS A 52 16.85 17.11 11.21
N LEU A 53 17.36 16.18 10.39
CA LEU A 53 16.70 15.75 9.15
C LEU A 53 15.28 15.23 9.38
N ARG A 54 14.97 14.61 10.53
CA ARG A 54 13.60 14.15 10.84
C ARG A 54 12.55 15.27 10.85
N LYS A 55 12.96 16.52 11.10
CA LYS A 55 12.08 17.70 11.19
C LYS A 55 12.03 18.51 9.88
N THR A 56 12.77 18.09 8.86
CA THR A 56 12.81 18.77 7.56
C THR A 56 12.16 17.91 6.48
N ASP A 57 11.90 18.51 5.31
CA ASP A 57 11.44 17.85 4.09
C ASP A 57 12.53 17.02 3.38
N ARG A 58 13.77 17.02 3.89
CA ARG A 58 14.89 16.29 3.26
C ARG A 58 14.79 14.78 3.47
N TRP A 59 15.10 14.00 2.45
CA TRP A 59 15.26 12.55 2.55
C TRP A 59 16.49 12.21 3.39
N ALA A 60 16.28 11.52 4.51
CA ALA A 60 17.35 11.23 5.47
C ALA A 60 18.23 10.04 5.06
N GLY A 61 17.97 9.43 3.90
CA GLY A 61 18.66 8.26 3.39
C GLY A 61 17.87 6.96 3.60
N GLY A 62 18.40 5.87 3.02
CA GLY A 62 17.74 4.58 2.95
C GLY A 62 16.89 4.44 1.68
N GLN A 63 16.04 3.40 1.68
CA GLN A 63 15.20 3.04 0.54
C GLN A 63 13.92 3.88 0.55
N PRO A 64 13.54 4.50 -0.58
CA PRO A 64 12.30 5.26 -0.63
C PRO A 64 11.09 4.30 -0.54
N PRO A 65 9.92 4.83 -0.14
CA PRO A 65 8.65 4.12 -0.31
C PRO A 65 8.45 3.73 -1.78
N TYR A 66 7.85 2.56 -2.02
CA TYR A 66 7.49 2.13 -3.37
C TYR A 66 6.52 3.13 -4.01
N GLY A 67 6.76 3.47 -5.28
CA GLY A 67 6.09 4.57 -5.98
C GLY A 67 6.90 5.88 -6.04
N TYR A 68 8.04 5.94 -5.36
CA TYR A 68 8.92 7.12 -5.35
C TYR A 68 10.36 6.74 -5.64
N ARG A 69 11.09 7.66 -6.27
CA ARG A 69 12.54 7.62 -6.43
C ARG A 69 13.22 8.77 -5.70
N ILE A 70 14.49 8.58 -5.39
CA ILE A 70 15.30 9.59 -4.71
C ILE A 70 15.89 10.53 -5.76
N VAL A 71 15.75 11.83 -5.54
CA VAL A 71 16.36 12.88 -6.36
C VAL A 71 17.08 13.91 -5.52
N ASP A 72 17.95 14.68 -6.15
CA ASP A 72 18.60 15.80 -5.49
C ASP A 72 17.62 16.97 -5.34
N ARG A 73 17.70 17.64 -4.19
CA ARG A 73 16.79 18.74 -3.83
C ARG A 73 17.45 20.07 -4.17
N PRO A 74 16.72 21.05 -4.75
CA PRO A 74 17.18 22.43 -4.81
C PRO A 74 17.51 22.96 -3.40
N GLY A 75 18.72 23.50 -3.22
CA GLY A 75 19.21 23.93 -1.89
C GLY A 75 19.88 22.83 -1.05
N GLY A 76 20.23 21.71 -1.68
CA GLY A 76 21.13 20.70 -1.13
C GLY A 76 20.45 19.58 -0.34
N GLY A 77 21.07 18.40 -0.42
CA GLY A 77 20.52 17.15 0.09
C GLY A 77 19.59 16.46 -0.91
N ARG A 78 18.84 15.47 -0.44
CA ARG A 78 17.97 14.63 -1.27
C ARG A 78 16.50 14.82 -0.91
N THR A 79 15.62 14.58 -1.87
CA THR A 79 14.16 14.50 -1.68
C THR A 79 13.60 13.31 -2.46
N LEU A 80 12.27 13.17 -2.48
CA LEU A 80 11.56 12.14 -3.22
C LEU A 80 10.67 12.76 -4.29
N GLU A 81 10.52 12.05 -5.40
CA GLU A 81 9.52 12.36 -6.43
C GLU A 81 8.88 11.06 -6.96
N PRO A 82 7.68 11.13 -7.54
CA PRO A 82 7.04 9.97 -8.13
C PRO A 82 7.95 9.29 -9.16
N ASP A 83 8.13 7.99 -9.02
CA ASP A 83 8.86 7.20 -10.00
C ASP A 83 7.93 6.78 -11.14
N HIS A 84 8.33 6.99 -12.39
CA HIS A 84 7.50 6.73 -13.57
C HIS A 84 6.88 5.32 -13.59
N VAL A 85 7.64 4.26 -13.27
CA VAL A 85 7.11 2.88 -13.31
C VAL A 85 6.36 2.52 -12.04
N THR A 86 6.97 2.71 -10.88
CA THR A 86 6.38 2.23 -9.63
C THR A 86 5.25 3.11 -9.13
N SER A 87 5.18 4.39 -9.52
CA SER A 87 4.03 5.23 -9.20
C SER A 87 2.79 4.77 -9.95
N GLU A 88 2.91 4.39 -11.22
CA GLU A 88 1.83 3.77 -12.00
C GLU A 88 1.33 2.48 -11.36
N ALA A 89 2.24 1.62 -10.88
CA ALA A 89 1.87 0.43 -10.14
C ALA A 89 1.01 0.75 -8.90
N VAL A 90 1.39 1.78 -8.13
CA VAL A 90 0.63 2.21 -6.94
C VAL A 90 -0.71 2.83 -7.32
N ARG A 91 -0.78 3.65 -8.37
CA ARG A 91 -2.03 4.19 -8.92
C ARG A 91 -2.98 3.06 -9.32
N TYR A 92 -2.47 2.09 -10.09
CA TYR A 92 -3.20 0.92 -10.54
C TYR A 92 -3.74 0.08 -9.37
N MET A 93 -2.94 -0.10 -8.30
CA MET A 93 -3.43 -0.73 -7.06
C MET A 93 -4.63 0.00 -6.46
N GLY A 94 -4.57 1.34 -6.39
CA GLY A 94 -5.64 2.17 -5.85
C GLY A 94 -6.91 2.06 -6.68
N GLU A 95 -6.77 2.18 -8.00
CA GLU A 95 -7.88 2.07 -8.95
C GLU A 95 -8.58 0.72 -8.86
N LEU A 96 -7.84 -0.39 -8.89
CA LEU A 96 -8.41 -1.73 -8.76
C LEU A 96 -9.08 -1.94 -7.40
N LEU A 97 -8.47 -1.43 -6.32
CA LEU A 97 -9.10 -1.53 -4.99
C LEU A 97 -10.44 -0.81 -4.98
N LEU A 98 -10.46 0.40 -5.53
CA LEU A 98 -11.67 1.19 -5.60
C LEU A 98 -12.73 0.47 -6.44
N GLN A 99 -12.34 -0.14 -7.56
CA GLN A 99 -13.15 -1.07 -8.36
C GLN A 99 -13.71 -2.30 -7.62
N GLY A 100 -13.49 -2.43 -6.31
CA GLY A 100 -13.99 -3.53 -5.52
C GLY A 100 -13.13 -4.78 -5.62
N GLN A 101 -11.97 -4.72 -6.29
CA GLN A 101 -11.07 -5.87 -6.38
C GLN A 101 -10.43 -6.15 -5.02
N SER A 102 -10.34 -7.43 -4.66
CA SER A 102 -9.67 -7.83 -3.42
C SER A 102 -8.16 -7.59 -3.51
N GLN A 103 -7.48 -7.40 -2.37
CA GLN A 103 -6.02 -7.23 -2.35
C GLN A 103 -5.26 -8.39 -3.01
N TRP A 104 -5.84 -9.59 -3.01
CA TRP A 104 -5.28 -10.74 -3.72
C TRP A 104 -5.42 -10.59 -5.23
N MET A 105 -6.60 -10.19 -5.72
CA MET A 105 -6.80 -9.93 -7.16
C MET A 105 -5.92 -8.80 -7.66
N ILE A 106 -5.74 -7.75 -6.86
CA ILE A 106 -4.79 -6.67 -7.17
C ILE A 106 -3.37 -7.23 -7.29
N ALA A 107 -2.94 -8.12 -6.38
CA ALA A 107 -1.63 -8.76 -6.47
C ALA A 107 -1.46 -9.57 -7.77
N THR A 108 -2.46 -10.38 -8.15
CA THR A 108 -2.44 -11.11 -9.42
C THR A 108 -2.43 -10.18 -10.63
N ALA A 109 -3.20 -9.10 -10.59
CA ALA A 109 -3.25 -8.11 -11.67
C ALA A 109 -1.92 -7.37 -11.84
N LEU A 110 -1.21 -7.09 -10.74
CA LEU A 110 0.13 -6.50 -10.80
C LEU A 110 1.16 -7.43 -11.44
N GLU A 111 1.11 -8.73 -11.09
CA GLU A 111 1.97 -9.74 -11.73
C GLU A 111 1.67 -9.86 -13.23
N ALA A 112 0.38 -9.94 -13.59
CA ALA A 112 -0.04 -10.03 -14.99
C ALA A 112 0.35 -8.79 -15.80
N ALA A 113 0.33 -7.61 -15.17
CA ALA A 113 0.80 -6.36 -15.77
C ALA A 113 2.32 -6.20 -15.77
N GLY A 114 3.08 -7.14 -15.21
CA GLY A 114 4.54 -7.14 -15.21
C GLY A 114 5.20 -6.18 -14.22
N PHE A 115 4.46 -5.65 -13.24
CA PHE A 115 5.03 -4.75 -12.24
C PHE A 115 5.92 -5.51 -11.25
N ASP A 116 7.15 -5.05 -11.07
CA ASP A 116 8.06 -5.63 -10.10
C ASP A 116 7.64 -5.36 -8.65
N THR A 117 7.79 -6.36 -7.78
CA THR A 117 7.59 -6.15 -6.33
C THR A 117 8.58 -5.11 -5.80
N PRO A 118 8.31 -4.46 -4.65
CA PRO A 118 9.22 -3.45 -4.10
C PRO A 118 10.64 -3.97 -3.88
N ALA A 119 10.77 -5.23 -3.46
CA ALA A 119 12.06 -5.86 -3.25
C ALA A 119 12.80 -6.10 -4.57
N THR A 120 12.10 -6.58 -5.60
CA THR A 120 12.67 -6.84 -6.93
C THR A 120 13.05 -5.55 -7.64
N HIS A 121 12.19 -4.54 -7.62
CA HIS A 121 12.49 -3.24 -8.22
C HIS A 121 13.77 -2.64 -7.60
N VAL A 122 13.86 -2.63 -6.27
CA VAL A 122 15.09 -2.24 -5.58
C VAL A 122 16.29 -3.08 -6.02
N PHE A 123 16.10 -4.39 -6.17
CA PHE A 123 17.17 -5.31 -6.52
C PHE A 123 17.72 -5.05 -7.93
N LYS A 124 16.85 -4.73 -8.90
CA LYS A 124 17.23 -4.41 -10.28
C LYS A 124 17.93 -3.06 -10.41
N HIS A 125 17.55 -2.09 -9.59
CA HIS A 125 18.13 -0.73 -9.60
C HIS A 125 19.14 -0.49 -8.45
N GLN A 126 19.82 -1.56 -8.00
CA GLN A 126 20.90 -1.44 -7.01
C GLN A 126 22.05 -0.62 -7.59
N GLY A 127 22.56 0.37 -6.83
CA GLY A 127 23.71 1.19 -7.23
C GLY A 127 23.36 2.53 -7.89
N GLU A 128 22.23 2.66 -8.58
CA GLU A 128 21.80 3.94 -9.17
C GLU A 128 21.09 4.83 -8.13
N THR A 129 20.08 4.27 -7.45
CA THR A 129 19.20 5.04 -6.54
C THR A 129 19.23 4.50 -5.11
N TYR A 130 19.72 3.27 -4.91
CA TYR A 130 19.45 2.49 -3.70
C TYR A 130 20.70 1.90 -3.04
N SER A 131 20.85 2.14 -1.73
CA SER A 131 21.87 1.50 -0.87
C SER A 131 21.44 0.08 -0.45
N SER A 132 21.06 -0.78 -1.40
CA SER A 132 20.79 -2.20 -1.14
C SER A 132 22.08 -3.02 -1.33
N LYS A 133 22.29 -4.03 -0.48
CA LYS A 133 23.44 -4.98 -0.54
C LYS A 133 22.96 -6.42 -0.77
N ARG A 134 21.79 -6.61 -1.38
CA ARG A 134 21.25 -7.96 -1.58
C ARG A 134 22.05 -8.68 -2.65
N LYS A 135 22.67 -9.80 -2.28
CA LYS A 135 23.42 -10.67 -3.20
C LYS A 135 22.51 -11.60 -4.01
N THR A 136 21.37 -12.00 -3.44
CA THR A 136 20.42 -12.92 -4.10
C THR A 136 19.17 -12.19 -4.60
N PRO A 137 18.69 -12.53 -5.81
CA PRO A 137 17.44 -11.99 -6.33
C PRO A 137 16.26 -12.37 -5.43
N PRO A 138 15.37 -11.43 -5.08
CA PRO A 138 14.14 -11.74 -4.37
C PRO A 138 13.10 -12.41 -5.26
N SER A 139 12.14 -13.08 -4.63
CA SER A 139 10.92 -13.50 -5.30
C SER A 139 10.17 -12.28 -5.85
N ASN A 140 9.76 -12.36 -7.11
CA ASN A 140 8.96 -11.34 -7.79
C ASN A 140 7.46 -11.63 -7.76
N HIS A 141 6.98 -12.29 -6.71
CA HIS A 141 5.56 -12.59 -6.55
C HIS A 141 4.88 -11.57 -5.62
N TRP A 142 3.81 -10.95 -6.12
CA TRP A 142 2.95 -10.08 -5.34
C TRP A 142 2.08 -10.88 -4.39
N ASN A 143 1.76 -10.26 -3.27
CA ASN A 143 0.82 -10.81 -2.32
C ASN A 143 -0.08 -9.71 -1.75
N ALA A 144 -1.26 -10.13 -1.30
CA ALA A 144 -2.28 -9.25 -0.74
C ALA A 144 -1.77 -8.40 0.45
N SER A 145 -0.83 -8.94 1.25
CA SER A 145 -0.27 -8.23 2.40
C SER A 145 0.60 -7.05 1.98
N SER A 146 1.41 -7.21 0.94
CA SER A 146 2.23 -6.14 0.36
C SER A 146 1.35 -5.02 -0.21
N VAL A 147 0.34 -5.37 -1.03
CA VAL A 147 -0.64 -4.42 -1.57
C VAL A 147 -1.31 -3.64 -0.44
N GLY A 148 -1.81 -4.34 0.59
CA GLY A 148 -2.46 -3.72 1.73
C GLY A 148 -1.56 -2.78 2.54
N LYS A 149 -0.27 -3.11 2.69
CA LYS A 149 0.70 -2.24 3.39
C LYS A 149 1.03 -0.98 2.59
N ILE A 150 1.13 -1.09 1.26
CA ILE A 150 1.42 0.06 0.38
C ILE A 150 0.24 1.02 0.40
N LEU A 151 -0.97 0.54 0.08
CA LEU A 151 -2.16 1.38 0.00
C LEU A 151 -2.58 2.02 1.33
N ARG A 152 -2.23 1.42 2.47
CA ARG A 152 -2.47 2.02 3.81
C ARG A 152 -1.38 3.00 4.26
N SER A 153 -0.26 3.05 3.57
CA SER A 153 0.88 3.87 4.00
C SER A 153 0.63 5.33 3.65
N PRO A 154 0.69 6.28 4.61
CA PRO A 154 0.63 7.71 4.29
C PRO A 154 1.77 8.18 3.38
N ALA A 155 2.83 7.37 3.25
CA ALA A 155 3.91 7.65 2.31
C ALA A 155 3.46 7.72 0.85
N THR A 156 2.34 7.06 0.47
CA THR A 156 1.77 7.22 -0.88
C THR A 156 1.30 8.65 -1.15
N MET A 157 1.01 9.42 -0.10
CA MET A 157 0.66 10.84 -0.16
C MET A 157 1.88 11.77 0.00
N GLY A 158 3.09 11.23 -0.17
CA GLY A 158 4.34 11.98 -0.04
C GLY A 158 4.69 12.34 1.41
N PHE A 159 3.97 11.81 2.39
CA PHE A 159 4.26 12.10 3.79
C PHE A 159 5.49 11.36 4.28
N LYS A 160 6.34 12.09 5.01
CA LYS A 160 7.52 11.55 5.63
C LYS A 160 7.16 10.70 6.84
N LEU A 161 7.70 9.48 6.90
CA LEU A 161 7.51 8.56 8.01
C LEU A 161 8.80 8.40 8.83
N ILE A 162 8.67 8.41 10.15
CA ILE A 162 9.75 8.12 11.09
C ILE A 162 9.44 6.88 11.92
N GLY A 163 10.45 6.09 12.24
CA GLY A 163 10.31 4.85 13.00
C GLY A 163 11.09 3.71 12.37
N ARG A 164 11.72 2.87 13.18
CA ARG A 164 12.56 1.76 12.70
C ARG A 164 11.77 0.53 12.26
N SER A 165 10.54 0.37 12.73
CA SER A 165 9.68 -0.78 12.43
C SER A 165 8.33 -0.32 11.90
N VAL A 166 7.62 -1.23 11.21
CA VAL A 166 6.26 -0.98 10.70
C VAL A 166 5.32 -0.50 11.81
N LYS A 167 5.40 -1.09 13.00
CA LYS A 167 4.56 -0.74 14.16
C LYS A 167 4.92 0.61 14.79
N ALA A 168 6.18 1.04 14.67
CA ALA A 168 6.67 2.30 15.24
C ALA A 168 6.66 3.45 14.22
N ARG A 169 6.23 3.19 12.97
CA ARG A 169 6.14 4.23 11.93
C ARG A 169 5.05 5.22 12.29
N LYS A 170 5.42 6.49 12.31
CA LYS A 170 4.52 7.63 12.51
C LYS A 170 4.87 8.75 11.55
N LEU A 171 3.91 9.64 11.31
CA LEU A 171 4.15 10.85 10.52
C LEU A 171 5.25 11.68 11.19
N ALA A 172 6.24 12.06 10.39
CA ALA A 172 7.22 13.06 10.79
C ALA A 172 6.52 14.41 10.88
N ARG A 173 6.87 15.18 11.90
CA ARG A 173 6.32 16.51 12.13
C ARG A 173 7.43 17.54 12.11
N ASP A 174 7.12 18.71 11.57
CA ASP A 174 8.04 19.85 11.52
C ASP A 174 8.15 20.52 12.90
N THR A 175 8.81 21.69 12.95
CA THR A 175 8.94 22.48 14.19
C THR A 175 7.61 23.04 14.70
N LYS A 176 6.59 23.15 13.84
CA LYS A 176 5.24 23.62 14.16
C LYS A 176 4.29 22.46 14.54
N GLY A 177 4.75 21.22 14.44
CA GLY A 177 3.95 20.03 14.74
C GLY A 177 3.10 19.53 13.56
N LEU A 178 3.24 20.10 12.37
CA LEU A 178 2.50 19.71 11.18
C LEU A 178 3.15 18.52 10.47
N PRO A 179 2.38 17.57 9.90
CA PRO A 179 2.93 16.48 9.10
C PRO A 179 3.75 17.00 7.91
N ILE A 180 4.95 16.44 7.74
CA ILE A 180 5.85 16.83 6.65
C ILE A 180 5.48 16.06 5.39
N ARG A 181 5.02 16.76 4.35
CA ARG A 181 4.88 16.24 2.98
C ARG A 181 6.15 16.61 2.18
N MET A 182 6.90 15.61 1.75
CA MET A 182 8.23 15.80 1.12
C MET A 182 8.23 15.54 -0.39
N ALA A 183 7.13 15.02 -0.93
CA ALA A 183 6.97 14.70 -2.34
C ALA A 183 5.54 14.97 -2.78
N LYS A 184 5.35 15.09 -4.09
CA LYS A 184 4.02 15.14 -4.72
C LYS A 184 3.24 13.87 -4.37
N PRO A 185 1.97 13.96 -3.93
CA PRO A 185 1.19 12.79 -3.58
C PRO A 185 0.87 11.93 -4.82
N LEU A 186 0.74 10.62 -4.63
CA LEU A 186 0.34 9.68 -5.68
C LEU A 186 -1.18 9.61 -5.83
N PHE A 187 -1.95 10.11 -4.88
CA PHE A 187 -3.41 10.18 -4.94
C PHE A 187 -3.87 11.58 -4.56
N THR A 188 -5.08 11.97 -4.98
CA THR A 188 -5.76 13.12 -4.37
C THR A 188 -6.13 12.78 -2.92
N ASP A 189 -6.41 13.80 -2.10
CA ASP A 189 -6.80 13.57 -0.71
C ASP A 189 -8.14 12.80 -0.64
N GLU A 190 -9.06 13.00 -1.59
CA GLU A 190 -10.34 12.29 -1.74
C GLU A 190 -10.15 10.84 -2.16
N GLU A 191 -9.31 10.58 -3.17
CA GLU A 191 -8.93 9.24 -3.60
C GLU A 191 -8.36 8.43 -2.45
N TRP A 192 -7.42 9.03 -1.71
CA TRP A 192 -6.77 8.34 -0.61
C TRP A 192 -7.73 8.06 0.54
N ALA A 193 -8.63 9.00 0.85
CA ALA A 193 -9.69 8.80 1.84
C ALA A 193 -10.64 7.66 1.43
N ALA A 194 -11.04 7.59 0.15
CA ALA A 194 -11.86 6.50 -0.37
C ALA A 194 -11.13 5.14 -0.29
N ILE A 195 -9.84 5.11 -0.62
CA ILE A 195 -8.99 3.91 -0.48
C ILE A 195 -8.96 3.46 0.98
N GLN A 196 -8.74 4.36 1.95
CA GLN A 196 -8.71 4.00 3.36
C GLN A 196 -10.07 3.47 3.83
N ALA A 197 -11.18 4.11 3.44
CA ALA A 197 -12.53 3.66 3.80
C ALA A 197 -12.82 2.24 3.31
N VAL A 198 -12.50 1.92 2.04
CA VAL A 198 -12.66 0.56 1.48
C VAL A 198 -11.76 -0.44 2.23
N MET A 199 -10.52 -0.04 2.54
CA MET A 199 -9.61 -0.90 3.30
C MET A 199 -10.11 -1.19 4.72
N ASP A 200 -10.74 -0.21 5.37
CA ASP A 200 -11.24 -0.31 6.73
C ASP A 200 -12.50 -1.17 6.81
N GLU A 201 -13.46 -0.98 5.91
CA GLU A 201 -14.65 -1.85 5.78
C GLU A 201 -14.24 -3.32 5.66
N ARG A 202 -13.23 -3.61 4.82
CA ARG A 202 -12.70 -4.97 4.63
C ARG A 202 -11.95 -5.51 5.84
N SER A 203 -11.29 -4.64 6.61
CA SER A 203 -10.49 -5.06 7.77
C SER A 203 -11.33 -5.65 8.91
N VAL A 204 -12.58 -5.20 9.05
CA VAL A 204 -13.56 -5.73 10.01
C VAL A 204 -13.95 -7.18 9.68
N THR A 205 -13.72 -7.63 8.45
CA THR A 205 -14.08 -8.98 7.97
C THR A 205 -12.95 -10.01 8.17
N ARG A 206 -11.93 -9.73 8.99
CA ARG A 206 -10.80 -10.64 9.24
C ARG A 206 -11.10 -11.69 10.32
N GLU A 207 -11.69 -12.81 9.93
CA GLU A 207 -11.35 -14.10 10.55
C GLU A 207 -10.49 -14.89 9.55
N ARG A 208 -9.24 -15.16 9.92
CA ARG A 208 -8.32 -15.96 9.10
C ARG A 208 -8.88 -17.36 8.95
N SER A 209 -8.88 -17.86 7.73
CA SER A 209 -9.33 -19.21 7.42
C SER A 209 -8.19 -19.99 6.76
N ASN A 210 -7.25 -20.46 7.58
CA ASN A 210 -6.48 -21.64 7.18
C ASN A 210 -7.51 -22.80 7.13
N GLY A 211 -7.81 -23.32 5.94
CA GLY A 211 -8.85 -24.34 5.74
C GLY A 211 -10.29 -23.81 5.68
N ALA A 212 -10.50 -22.62 5.10
CA ALA A 212 -11.83 -22.01 4.97
C ALA A 212 -12.88 -22.97 4.38
N ALA A 213 -14.10 -22.91 4.93
CA ALA A 213 -15.26 -23.42 4.20
C ALA A 213 -15.29 -22.77 2.81
N PRO A 214 -15.53 -23.53 1.72
CA PRO A 214 -15.56 -23.00 0.35
C PRO A 214 -16.46 -21.77 0.17
N TRP A 215 -17.44 -21.58 1.07
CA TRP A 215 -18.43 -20.51 1.05
C TRP A 215 -18.47 -19.69 2.35
N LEU A 216 -17.37 -19.64 3.09
CA LEU A 216 -17.27 -18.85 4.33
C LEU A 216 -17.62 -17.38 4.05
N GLY A 217 -18.57 -16.83 4.81
CA GLY A 217 -19.04 -15.44 4.66
C GLY A 217 -20.18 -15.27 3.64
N VAL A 218 -20.43 -16.26 2.79
CA VAL A 218 -21.60 -16.30 1.89
C VAL A 218 -22.77 -17.00 2.58
N VAL A 219 -22.49 -18.09 3.31
CA VAL A 219 -23.52 -18.93 3.93
C VAL A 219 -23.64 -18.62 5.43
N HIS A 220 -24.87 -18.35 5.85
CA HIS A 220 -25.24 -17.92 7.20
C HIS A 220 -26.34 -18.83 7.76
N CYS A 221 -26.43 -18.89 9.07
CA CYS A 221 -27.48 -19.59 9.78
C CYS A 221 -28.78 -18.79 9.72
N ASP A 222 -29.85 -19.42 9.28
CA ASP A 222 -31.17 -18.80 9.20
C ASP A 222 -31.72 -18.34 10.57
N ARG A 223 -31.35 -19.06 11.65
CA ARG A 223 -31.85 -18.79 13.00
C ARG A 223 -31.15 -17.64 13.72
N CYS A 224 -29.82 -17.59 13.68
CA CYS A 224 -29.05 -16.58 14.42
C CYS A 224 -28.35 -15.55 13.53
N GLY A 225 -28.39 -15.73 12.20
CA GLY A 225 -27.73 -14.86 11.24
C GLY A 225 -26.19 -14.93 11.25
N ASP A 226 -25.59 -15.81 12.05
CA ASP A 226 -24.13 -15.97 12.09
C ASP A 226 -23.63 -16.92 11.00
N ARG A 227 -22.33 -16.84 10.69
CA ARG A 227 -21.69 -17.58 9.60
C ARG A 227 -21.67 -19.09 9.89
N PHE A 228 -21.70 -19.89 8.84
CA PHE A 228 -21.30 -21.30 8.92
C PHE A 228 -19.79 -21.48 8.71
N TYR A 229 -19.23 -22.43 9.45
CA TYR A 229 -17.84 -22.86 9.35
C TYR A 229 -17.79 -24.32 8.87
N ARG A 230 -16.69 -24.72 8.22
CA ARG A 230 -16.46 -26.10 7.77
C ARG A 230 -16.16 -26.96 8.99
N GLN A 231 -16.73 -28.16 8.99
CA GLN A 231 -16.40 -29.23 9.92
C GLN A 231 -16.34 -30.53 9.14
N GLU A 232 -15.32 -31.34 9.42
CA GLU A 232 -15.18 -32.69 8.90
C GLU A 232 -15.41 -33.68 10.03
N ASP A 233 -16.32 -34.62 9.80
CA ASP A 233 -16.57 -35.75 10.69
C ASP A 233 -16.01 -37.02 10.04
N HIS A 234 -15.11 -37.70 10.73
CA HIS A 234 -14.52 -38.96 10.27
C HIS A 234 -15.29 -40.13 10.90
N ALA A 235 -15.95 -40.93 10.08
CA ALA A 235 -16.57 -42.16 10.53
C ALA A 235 -15.52 -43.25 10.74
N SER A 236 -15.81 -44.20 11.64
CA SER A 236 -14.94 -45.34 11.97
C SER A 236 -14.58 -46.23 10.78
N ASN A 237 -15.36 -46.18 9.70
CA ASN A 237 -15.13 -46.88 8.43
C ASN A 237 -14.24 -46.10 7.44
N GLY A 238 -13.60 -45.00 7.87
CA GLY A 238 -12.75 -44.16 7.04
C GLY A 238 -13.50 -43.17 6.15
N ARG A 239 -14.84 -43.14 6.15
CA ARG A 239 -15.62 -42.15 5.39
C ARG A 239 -15.53 -40.78 6.06
N VAL A 240 -15.24 -39.75 5.27
CA VAL A 240 -15.23 -38.35 5.72
C VAL A 240 -16.53 -37.68 5.29
N TYR A 241 -17.24 -37.10 6.25
CA TYR A 241 -18.45 -36.32 6.02
C TYR A 241 -18.15 -34.84 6.26
N GLU A 242 -18.42 -33.99 5.27
CA GLU A 242 -18.23 -32.55 5.38
C GLU A 242 -19.55 -31.84 5.69
N TYR A 243 -19.53 -31.00 6.73
CA TYR A 243 -20.65 -30.21 7.20
C TYR A 243 -20.28 -28.73 7.30
N CYS A 244 -21.29 -27.87 7.14
CA CYS A 244 -21.26 -26.46 7.45
C CYS A 244 -22.04 -26.22 8.74
N ARG A 245 -21.36 -25.84 9.83
CA ARG A 245 -21.96 -25.69 11.16
C ARG A 245 -21.91 -24.25 11.65
N CYS A 246 -22.99 -23.83 12.31
CA CYS A 246 -22.99 -22.60 13.11
C CYS A 246 -22.39 -22.91 14.48
N VAL A 247 -21.33 -22.17 14.83
CA VAL A 247 -20.70 -22.26 16.14
C VAL A 247 -21.39 -21.29 17.08
N ARG A 248 -21.78 -21.76 18.27
CA ARG A 248 -22.36 -20.91 19.31
C ARG A 248 -21.30 -19.92 19.81
N LYS A 249 -21.55 -18.62 19.70
CA LYS A 249 -20.69 -17.57 20.27
C LYS A 249 -21.38 -16.94 21.48
N THR A 250 -20.62 -16.68 22.54
CA THR A 250 -21.08 -15.96 23.73
C THR A 250 -21.47 -14.53 23.34
N GLY A 251 -22.66 -14.06 23.74
CA GLY A 251 -23.15 -12.69 23.44
C GLY A 251 -23.93 -12.49 22.13
N LYS A 252 -24.26 -13.57 21.40
CA LYS A 252 -25.14 -13.55 20.22
C LYS A 252 -26.44 -14.32 20.48
N PRO A 253 -27.51 -14.15 19.65
CA PRO A 253 -28.76 -14.90 19.79
C PRO A 253 -28.51 -16.41 19.93
N ALA A 254 -29.22 -17.05 20.85
CA ALA A 254 -29.00 -18.45 21.22
C ALA A 254 -29.25 -19.40 20.02
N CYS A 255 -28.19 -19.75 19.30
CA CYS A 255 -28.24 -20.79 18.27
C CYS A 255 -27.95 -22.16 18.88
N LYS A 256 -28.80 -23.15 18.61
CA LYS A 256 -28.61 -24.56 19.03
C LYS A 256 -27.49 -25.30 18.25
N GLY A 257 -26.63 -24.59 17.52
CA GLY A 257 -25.54 -25.20 16.73
C GLY A 257 -26.05 -25.96 15.50
N GLN A 258 -26.73 -25.25 14.59
CA GLN A 258 -27.27 -25.84 13.35
C GLN A 258 -26.13 -26.40 12.48
N SER A 259 -26.34 -27.58 11.88
CA SER A 259 -25.40 -28.22 10.97
C SER A 259 -26.10 -28.59 9.66
N VAL A 260 -25.49 -28.23 8.53
CA VAL A 260 -26.01 -28.51 7.18
C VAL A 260 -24.94 -29.28 6.41
N LYS A 261 -25.31 -30.35 5.69
CA LYS A 261 -24.38 -31.12 4.85
C LYS A 261 -23.76 -30.22 3.77
N ALA A 262 -22.45 -30.33 3.54
CA ALA A 262 -21.74 -29.50 2.55
C ALA A 262 -22.33 -29.63 1.14
N GLN A 263 -22.79 -30.82 0.74
CA GLN A 263 -23.47 -31.04 -0.54
C GLN A 263 -24.73 -30.19 -0.71
N ARG A 264 -25.54 -30.02 0.36
CA ARG A 264 -26.73 -29.14 0.31
C ARG A 264 -26.33 -27.67 0.15
N VAL A 265 -25.23 -27.26 0.79
CA VAL A 265 -24.69 -25.91 0.64
C VAL A 265 -24.21 -25.67 -0.78
N THR A 266 -23.45 -26.61 -1.36
CA THR A 266 -22.97 -26.51 -2.75
C THR A 266 -24.14 -26.45 -3.74
N ALA A 267 -25.17 -27.27 -3.57
CA ALA A 267 -26.37 -27.22 -4.40
C ALA A 267 -27.13 -25.89 -4.27
N ALA A 268 -27.24 -25.37 -3.04
CA ALA A 268 -27.86 -24.06 -2.78
C ALA A 268 -27.09 -22.91 -3.46
N VAL A 269 -25.76 -22.92 -3.38
CA VAL A 269 -24.91 -21.94 -4.06
C VAL A 269 -25.01 -22.07 -5.58
N ALA A 270 -25.03 -23.29 -6.13
CA ALA A 270 -25.22 -23.50 -7.56
C ALA A 270 -26.57 -22.92 -8.03
N ALA A 271 -27.66 -23.19 -7.30
CA ALA A 271 -28.97 -22.61 -7.60
C ALA A 271 -29.00 -21.07 -7.51
N LEU A 272 -28.24 -20.49 -6.58
CA LEU A 272 -28.09 -19.03 -6.51
C LEU A 272 -27.36 -18.49 -7.74
N VAL A 273 -26.28 -19.14 -8.16
CA VAL A 273 -25.47 -18.73 -9.31
C VAL A 273 -26.29 -18.79 -10.59
N GLU A 274 -27.10 -19.83 -10.79
CA GLU A 274 -28.04 -19.91 -11.91
C GLU A 274 -28.99 -18.71 -11.96
N ARG A 275 -29.52 -18.29 -10.80
CA ARG A 275 -30.37 -17.09 -10.72
C ARG A 275 -29.62 -15.79 -11.00
N LEU A 276 -28.33 -15.73 -10.65
CA LEU A 276 -27.48 -14.57 -10.92
C LEU A 276 -26.88 -14.60 -12.33
N ALA A 277 -26.98 -15.71 -13.07
CA ALA A 277 -26.22 -15.96 -14.29
C ALA A 277 -26.37 -14.83 -15.33
N GLY A 278 -27.60 -14.34 -15.53
CA GLY A 278 -27.91 -13.27 -16.48
C GLY A 278 -27.66 -11.84 -15.98
N MET A 279 -27.24 -11.68 -14.72
CA MET A 279 -26.96 -10.35 -14.16
C MET A 279 -25.74 -9.74 -14.85
N ALA A 280 -25.90 -8.54 -15.40
CA ALA A 280 -24.78 -7.76 -15.89
C ALA A 280 -23.83 -7.47 -14.71
N MET A 281 -22.55 -7.80 -14.87
CA MET A 281 -21.59 -7.48 -13.84
C MET A 281 -21.31 -5.98 -13.85
N THR A 282 -21.63 -5.32 -12.75
CA THR A 282 -21.20 -3.93 -12.52
C THR A 282 -19.94 -3.94 -11.67
N VAL A 283 -18.93 -3.24 -12.12
CA VAL A 283 -17.76 -2.92 -11.31
C VAL A 283 -17.90 -1.49 -10.84
N ARG A 284 -17.80 -1.28 -9.53
CA ARG A 284 -17.91 0.03 -8.92
C ARG A 284 -16.67 0.85 -9.27
N ARG A 285 -16.66 1.53 -10.41
CA ARG A 285 -15.51 2.30 -10.87
C ARG A 285 -15.47 3.62 -10.11
N PHE A 286 -14.41 3.85 -9.37
CA PHE A 286 -14.11 5.19 -8.89
C PHE A 286 -13.59 6.00 -10.05
N ILE A 287 -14.28 7.09 -10.35
CA ILE A 287 -13.83 8.10 -11.28
C ILE A 287 -13.05 9.11 -10.45
N PRO A 288 -11.71 9.22 -10.64
CA PRO A 288 -10.90 10.26 -10.03
C PRO A 288 -11.54 11.61 -10.20
N GLY A 289 -11.59 12.38 -9.10
CA GLY A 289 -11.85 13.79 -9.23
C GLY A 289 -10.69 14.42 -9.99
N GLU A 290 -10.99 15.13 -11.07
CA GLU A 290 -10.00 15.97 -11.72
C GLU A 290 -10.12 17.34 -11.04
N ASP A 291 -9.16 17.62 -10.16
CA ASP A 291 -9.06 18.90 -9.47
C ASP A 291 -7.77 19.62 -9.89
N HIS A 292 -7.94 20.59 -10.79
CA HIS A 292 -6.88 21.45 -11.28
C HIS A 292 -6.72 22.74 -10.47
N THR A 293 -7.39 22.86 -9.32
CA THR A 293 -7.40 24.09 -8.50
C THR A 293 -6.00 24.48 -8.03
N GLU A 294 -5.17 23.52 -7.61
CA GLU A 294 -3.79 23.81 -7.19
C GLU A 294 -2.94 24.34 -8.35
N GLN A 295 -3.08 23.74 -9.54
CA GLN A 295 -2.35 24.15 -10.75
C GLN A 295 -2.81 25.52 -11.25
N LEU A 296 -4.13 25.77 -11.23
CA LEU A 296 -4.70 27.08 -11.57
C LEU A 296 -4.23 28.16 -10.58
N ASN A 297 -4.18 27.87 -9.28
CA ASN A 297 -3.67 28.78 -8.26
C ASN A 297 -2.17 29.04 -8.46
N HIS A 298 -1.39 28.02 -8.81
CA HIS A 298 0.03 28.17 -9.10
C HIS A 298 0.26 29.08 -10.31
N VAL A 299 -0.41 28.82 -11.45
CA VAL A 299 -0.30 29.67 -12.64
C VAL A 299 -0.77 31.10 -12.33
N ALA A 300 -1.85 31.27 -11.56
CA ALA A 300 -2.31 32.59 -11.13
C ALA A 300 -1.27 33.33 -10.29
N GLN A 301 -0.56 32.62 -9.40
CA GLN A 301 0.50 33.20 -8.59
C GLN A 301 1.72 33.58 -9.44
N VAL A 302 2.16 32.73 -10.37
CA VAL A 302 3.27 33.03 -11.30
C VAL A 302 2.93 34.24 -12.18
N MET A 303 1.71 34.33 -12.72
CA MET A 303 1.24 35.51 -13.46
C MET A 303 1.26 36.79 -12.61
N LYS A 304 0.95 36.69 -11.32
CA LYS A 304 1.00 37.81 -10.38
C LYS A 304 2.45 38.25 -10.14
N ASP A 305 3.35 37.30 -9.94
CA ASP A 305 4.76 37.58 -9.69
C ASP A 305 5.42 38.21 -10.94
N LEU A 306 5.17 37.67 -12.13
CA LEU A 306 5.65 38.23 -13.40
C LEU A 306 5.17 39.69 -13.62
N ARG A 307 3.91 40.00 -13.27
CA ARG A 307 3.38 41.38 -13.34
C ARG A 307 4.06 42.31 -12.34
N GLU A 308 4.42 41.80 -11.17
CA GLU A 308 5.13 42.57 -10.15
C GLU A 308 6.58 42.82 -10.56
N GLU A 309 7.25 41.84 -11.18
CA GLU A 309 8.58 42.01 -11.78
C GLU A 309 8.58 43.09 -12.87
N LYS A 310 7.57 43.09 -13.74
CA LYS A 310 7.39 44.15 -14.74
C LYS A 310 7.18 45.52 -14.10
N ARG A 311 6.35 45.61 -13.05
CA ARG A 311 6.13 46.85 -12.29
C ARG A 311 7.41 47.39 -11.64
N ARG A 312 8.31 46.49 -11.22
CA ARG A 312 9.59 46.83 -10.57
C ARG A 312 10.70 47.20 -11.57
N GLY A 313 10.40 47.21 -12.86
CA GLY A 313 11.36 47.58 -13.91
C GLY A 313 12.37 46.48 -14.25
N LEU A 314 12.13 45.22 -13.86
CA LEU A 314 13.05 44.11 -14.21
C LEU A 314 13.12 43.85 -15.72
N PHE A 315 12.17 44.36 -16.49
CA PHE A 315 12.09 44.26 -17.94
C PHE A 315 12.40 45.61 -18.64
N ASP A 316 13.02 46.56 -17.95
CA ASP A 316 13.33 47.90 -18.50
C ASP A 316 14.66 47.87 -19.29
N TYR A 317 14.68 47.11 -20.38
CA TYR A 317 15.81 47.00 -21.31
C TYR A 317 15.31 46.78 -22.76
N PRO A 318 16.12 47.03 -23.79
CA PRO A 318 15.75 46.76 -25.17
C PRO A 318 15.38 45.29 -25.38
N GLY A 319 14.13 45.02 -25.80
CA GLY A 319 13.58 43.67 -25.96
C GLY A 319 12.83 43.11 -24.74
N GLY A 320 12.88 43.77 -23.58
CA GLY A 320 12.21 43.31 -22.36
C GLY A 320 10.68 43.31 -22.44
N ASP A 321 10.08 44.16 -23.28
CA ASP A 321 8.63 44.16 -23.53
C ASP A 321 8.18 42.92 -24.34
N GLU A 322 8.98 42.49 -25.31
CA GLU A 322 8.73 41.26 -26.09
C GLU A 322 8.87 40.04 -25.19
N GLU A 323 9.95 39.96 -24.40
CA GLU A 323 10.18 38.86 -23.45
C GLU A 323 9.06 38.74 -22.39
N TYR A 324 8.60 39.87 -21.85
CA TYR A 324 7.46 39.88 -20.92
C TYR A 324 6.16 39.39 -21.59
N SER A 325 5.91 39.81 -22.83
CA SER A 325 4.70 39.44 -23.56
C SER A 325 4.68 37.95 -23.88
N GLU A 326 5.79 37.41 -24.38
CA GLU A 326 5.95 35.97 -24.65
C GLU A 326 5.75 35.13 -23.37
N ALA A 327 6.39 35.53 -22.26
CA ALA A 327 6.25 34.83 -20.98
C ALA A 327 4.80 34.86 -20.46
N LEU A 328 4.10 35.98 -20.64
CA LEU A 328 2.71 36.13 -20.23
C LEU A 328 1.78 35.29 -21.12
N GLU A 329 2.02 35.23 -22.43
CA GLU A 329 1.24 34.41 -23.37
C GLU A 329 1.29 32.93 -22.99
N VAL A 330 2.47 32.40 -22.69
CA VAL A 330 2.64 31.01 -22.24
C VAL A 330 1.80 30.71 -21.00
N LEU A 331 1.80 31.61 -20.01
CA LEU A 331 1.04 31.45 -18.78
C LEU A 331 -0.47 31.58 -19.00
N VAL A 332 -0.90 32.46 -19.91
CA VAL A 332 -2.30 32.61 -20.30
C VAL A 332 -2.81 31.35 -20.99
N ASP A 333 -2.03 30.77 -21.89
CA ASP A 333 -2.39 29.55 -22.60
C ASP A 333 -2.42 28.34 -21.68
N GLU A 334 -1.46 28.20 -20.77
CA GLU A 334 -1.49 27.13 -19.77
C GLU A 334 -2.70 27.29 -18.82
N ARG A 335 -3.04 28.52 -18.42
CA ARG A 335 -4.26 28.78 -17.65
C ARG A 335 -5.53 28.41 -18.43
N ARG A 336 -5.61 28.75 -19.72
CA ARG A 336 -6.75 28.39 -20.59
C ARG A 336 -6.87 26.87 -20.71
N ARG A 337 -5.75 26.19 -20.93
CA ARG A 337 -5.68 24.73 -20.99
C ARG A 337 -6.18 24.09 -19.69
N LEU A 338 -5.64 24.51 -18.54
CA LEU A 338 -6.05 23.99 -17.22
C LEU A 338 -7.52 24.29 -16.91
N ALA A 339 -8.04 25.46 -17.32
CA ALA A 339 -9.44 25.82 -17.13
C ALA A 339 -10.41 25.07 -18.07
N ALA A 340 -9.92 24.58 -19.21
CA ALA A 340 -10.68 23.75 -20.14
C ALA A 340 -10.70 22.26 -19.72
N LEU A 341 -9.83 21.85 -18.80
CA LEU A 341 -9.88 20.50 -18.25
C LEU A 341 -11.11 20.32 -17.34
N PRO A 342 -11.71 19.11 -17.30
CA PRO A 342 -12.84 18.83 -16.43
C PRO A 342 -12.52 19.14 -14.96
N GLN A 343 -13.33 19.97 -14.30
CA GLN A 343 -13.36 20.03 -12.84
C GLN A 343 -14.54 19.21 -12.32
N ARG A 344 -14.27 18.01 -11.81
CA ARG A 344 -15.31 17.14 -11.27
C ARG A 344 -14.88 16.56 -9.92
N PRO A 345 -15.79 16.50 -8.93
CA PRO A 345 -15.51 15.78 -7.70
C PRO A 345 -15.38 14.30 -8.00
N SER A 346 -14.60 13.59 -7.18
CA SER A 346 -14.52 12.14 -7.29
C SER A 346 -15.89 11.50 -7.09
N ALA A 347 -16.28 10.61 -7.99
CA ALA A 347 -17.56 9.94 -7.93
C ALA A 347 -17.40 8.42 -8.06
N TRP A 348 -18.28 7.71 -7.37
CA TRP A 348 -18.47 6.29 -7.57
C TRP A 348 -19.52 6.08 -8.64
N VAL A 349 -19.16 5.44 -9.75
CA VAL A 349 -20.10 5.06 -10.80
C VAL A 349 -20.04 3.56 -10.99
N ASP A 350 -21.19 2.91 -10.96
CA ASP A 350 -21.30 1.51 -11.33
C ASP A 350 -21.22 1.42 -12.86
N VAL A 351 -20.15 0.79 -13.35
CA VAL A 351 -19.91 0.62 -14.79
C VAL A 351 -20.14 -0.84 -15.13
N GLU A 352 -21.00 -1.10 -16.11
CA GLU A 352 -21.21 -2.44 -16.66
C GLU A 352 -19.92 -2.93 -17.32
N THR A 353 -19.45 -4.12 -16.94
CA THR A 353 -18.20 -4.69 -17.46
C THR A 353 -18.34 -5.31 -18.85
N GLY A 354 -19.56 -5.32 -19.41
CA GLY A 354 -19.89 -6.06 -20.63
C GLY A 354 -19.82 -7.59 -20.47
N GLN A 355 -19.63 -8.09 -19.24
CA GLN A 355 -19.62 -9.52 -18.92
C GLN A 355 -20.82 -9.85 -18.03
N THR A 356 -21.35 -11.06 -18.20
CA THR A 356 -22.37 -11.58 -17.30
C THR A 356 -21.72 -12.16 -16.05
N PHE A 357 -22.50 -12.30 -14.96
CA PHE A 357 -22.02 -12.98 -13.76
C PHE A 357 -21.59 -14.43 -14.06
N ALA A 358 -22.26 -15.11 -14.99
CA ALA A 358 -21.90 -16.45 -15.43
C ALA A 358 -20.50 -16.51 -16.07
N ASP A 359 -20.13 -15.51 -16.88
CA ASP A 359 -18.81 -15.44 -17.52
C ASP A 359 -17.69 -15.33 -16.48
N ALA A 360 -17.86 -14.43 -15.52
CA ALA A 360 -16.90 -14.24 -14.43
C ALA A 360 -16.83 -15.47 -13.52
N TRP A 361 -17.99 -16.10 -13.22
CA TRP A 361 -18.06 -17.29 -12.38
C TRP A 361 -17.34 -18.50 -12.99
N THR A 362 -17.44 -18.67 -14.30
CA THR A 362 -16.85 -19.82 -15.02
C THR A 362 -15.33 -19.73 -15.02
N ARG A 363 -14.76 -18.53 -15.21
CA ARG A 363 -13.31 -18.29 -15.19
C ARG A 363 -12.70 -18.31 -13.78
N ALA A 364 -13.54 -18.16 -12.75
CA ALA A 364 -13.13 -18.04 -11.37
C ALA A 364 -12.80 -19.40 -10.72
N GLY A 365 -11.67 -19.49 -10.02
CA GLY A 365 -11.42 -20.55 -9.03
C GLY A 365 -12.30 -20.40 -7.78
N GLN A 366 -12.32 -21.41 -6.90
CA GLN A 366 -13.23 -21.47 -5.74
C GLN A 366 -13.18 -20.23 -4.83
N GLU A 367 -11.99 -19.72 -4.51
CA GLU A 367 -11.85 -18.52 -3.68
C GLU A 367 -12.40 -17.28 -4.41
N HIS A 368 -12.18 -17.17 -5.72
CA HIS A 368 -12.68 -16.04 -6.50
C HIS A 368 -14.21 -16.09 -6.63
N ARG A 369 -14.80 -17.27 -6.84
CA ARG A 369 -16.25 -17.51 -6.79
C ARG A 369 -16.86 -17.05 -5.46
N ARG A 370 -16.22 -17.40 -4.34
CA ARG A 370 -16.64 -16.93 -3.01
C ARG A 370 -16.61 -15.40 -2.90
N GLN A 371 -15.56 -14.76 -3.41
CA GLN A 371 -15.43 -13.30 -3.39
C GLN A 371 -16.46 -12.59 -4.28
N LEU A 372 -16.82 -13.15 -5.44
CA LEU A 372 -17.88 -12.61 -6.30
C LEU A 372 -19.21 -12.51 -5.54
N LEU A 373 -19.60 -13.58 -4.83
CA LEU A 373 -20.82 -13.58 -4.02
C LEU A 373 -20.73 -12.61 -2.82
N ILE A 374 -19.57 -12.50 -2.17
CA ILE A 374 -19.36 -11.54 -1.07
C ILE A 374 -19.43 -10.09 -1.59
N GLY A 375 -18.87 -9.82 -2.77
CA GLY A 375 -18.89 -8.51 -3.42
C GLY A 375 -20.31 -8.04 -3.73
N LEU A 376 -21.17 -8.95 -4.20
CA LEU A 376 -22.61 -8.71 -4.36
C LEU A 376 -23.37 -8.60 -3.03
N LYS A 377 -22.70 -8.76 -1.88
CA LYS A 377 -23.31 -8.89 -0.56
C LYS A 377 -24.35 -10.01 -0.51
N ALA A 378 -24.20 -11.04 -1.35
CA ALA A 378 -25.07 -12.19 -1.38
C ALA A 378 -24.90 -13.02 -0.10
N ARG A 379 -25.99 -13.15 0.67
CA ARG A 379 -26.03 -13.92 1.91
C ARG A 379 -27.09 -15.00 1.79
N LEU A 380 -26.65 -16.26 1.78
CA LEU A 380 -27.52 -17.42 1.80
C LEU A 380 -27.79 -17.82 3.24
N TYR A 381 -29.04 -17.70 3.68
CA TYR A 381 -29.43 -18.17 5.00
C TYR A 381 -30.01 -19.59 4.90
N MET A 382 -29.46 -20.51 5.68
CA MET A 382 -29.84 -21.93 5.65
C MET A 382 -30.13 -22.50 7.05
N ALA A 383 -31.02 -23.49 7.10
CA ALA A 383 -31.29 -24.29 8.29
C ALA A 383 -31.36 -25.80 7.91
N PRO A 384 -31.16 -26.73 8.86
CA PRO A 384 -31.17 -28.16 8.57
C PRO A 384 -32.55 -28.67 8.13
N THR A 385 -33.61 -28.12 8.72
CA THR A 385 -35.01 -28.57 8.57
C THR A 385 -35.81 -27.78 7.55
N VAL A 386 -35.23 -26.72 6.95
CA VAL A 386 -35.91 -25.91 5.94
C VAL A 386 -35.42 -26.37 4.57
N ASP A 387 -36.37 -26.63 3.67
CA ASP A 387 -36.06 -26.90 2.28
C ASP A 387 -35.91 -25.56 1.55
N GLY A 388 -34.65 -25.16 1.38
CA GLY A 388 -34.29 -23.96 0.62
C GLY A 388 -33.35 -23.01 1.35
N TRP A 389 -33.21 -21.83 0.77
CA TRP A 389 -32.40 -20.72 1.28
C TRP A 389 -33.14 -19.41 1.01
N ARG A 390 -32.87 -18.38 1.82
CA ARG A 390 -33.36 -17.02 1.58
C ARG A 390 -32.22 -16.08 1.24
N LEU A 391 -32.49 -15.07 0.42
CA LEU A 391 -31.58 -13.97 0.11
C LEU A 391 -31.96 -12.70 0.88
N PRO A 392 -31.05 -11.70 0.94
CA PRO A 392 -31.42 -10.35 1.33
C PRO A 392 -32.42 -9.76 0.34
N THR A 393 -33.42 -9.03 0.85
CA THR A 393 -34.48 -8.40 0.05
C THR A 393 -33.94 -7.49 -1.06
N SER A 394 -32.79 -6.85 -0.85
CA SER A 394 -32.14 -5.99 -1.85
C SER A 394 -31.70 -6.76 -3.11
N ILE A 395 -31.25 -8.02 -2.96
CA ILE A 395 -30.86 -8.84 -4.11
C ILE A 395 -32.10 -9.45 -4.75
N GLU A 396 -33.11 -9.82 -3.96
CA GLU A 396 -34.37 -10.31 -4.52
C GLU A 396 -35.07 -9.26 -5.39
N GLN A 397 -34.92 -7.97 -5.07
CA GLN A 397 -35.42 -6.86 -5.89
C GLN A 397 -34.61 -6.65 -7.18
N GLN A 398 -33.32 -6.98 -7.20
CA GLN A 398 -32.47 -6.90 -8.40
C GLN A 398 -32.64 -8.10 -9.34
N LEU A 399 -33.23 -9.19 -8.85
CA LEU A 399 -33.47 -10.43 -9.58
C LEU A 399 -34.90 -10.54 -10.16
N LYS A 400 -35.79 -9.59 -9.83
CA LYS A 400 -37.12 -9.44 -10.42
C LYS A 400 -37.05 -8.43 -11.55
#